data_AF-A0A139PBE1-F1
#
_entry.id   AF-A0A139PBE1-F1
#
_cell.length_a   1.000
_cell.length_b   1.000
_cell.length_c   1.000
_cell.angle_alpha   90.00
_cell.angle_beta   90.00
_cell.angle_gamma   90.00
#
_symmetry.space_group_name_H-M   'P 1'
#
loop_
_entity.id
_entity.type
_entity.pdbx_description
1 polymer ?
#
loop_
_entity_poly.entity_id
_entity_poly.type
_entity_poly.pdbx_seq_one_letter_code
_entity_poly.pdbx_strand_id
1 'polypeptide(L)'
;MSVIILENSIFTVKKSDYTPEQWERMQKLRDSEERAEAQLSQLYGRRVATVIVFNIMATYKNTFNRFADTYEEACDGLGILIVNNIISRAVNGLPAQGVERRERENIRNLLPR
;
A
#
# COMPACT_ATOMS: atom_id res chain seq x y z
N MET A 1 25.11 -14.29 5.85
CA MET A 1 24.04 -13.29 5.75
C MET A 1 24.30 -12.47 4.51
N SER A 2 23.56 -12.70 3.43
CA SER A 2 23.83 -12.10 2.13
C SER A 2 23.02 -10.81 2.00
N VAL A 3 23.71 -9.67 2.07
CA VAL A 3 23.14 -8.37 1.72
C VAL A 3 22.98 -8.37 0.20
N ILE A 4 21.76 -8.57 -0.29
CA ILE A 4 21.44 -8.28 -1.69
C ILE A 4 21.32 -6.76 -1.76
N ILE A 5 22.45 -6.09 -2.01
CA ILE A 5 22.41 -4.71 -2.49
C ILE A 5 21.74 -4.80 -3.85
N LEU A 6 20.53 -4.25 -3.94
CA LEU A 6 19.76 -4.15 -5.17
C LEU A 6 20.46 -3.13 -6.09
N GLU A 7 21.56 -3.53 -6.74
CA GLU A 7 22.42 -2.68 -7.57
C GLU A 7 21.74 -2.12 -8.84
N ASN A 8 20.49 -2.48 -9.11
CA ASN A 8 19.73 -2.03 -10.29
C ASN A 8 18.56 -1.06 -9.99
N SER A 9 18.46 -0.49 -8.78
CA SER A 9 17.44 0.52 -8.52
C SER A 9 17.87 1.89 -9.06
N ILE A 10 17.08 2.43 -10.00
CA ILE A 10 17.21 3.81 -10.51
C ILE A 10 17.00 4.84 -9.38
N PHE A 11 16.38 4.42 -8.27
CA PHE A 11 16.21 5.18 -7.04
C PHE A 11 16.95 4.50 -5.89
N THR A 12 18.17 4.93 -5.60
CA THR A 12 18.88 4.48 -4.39
C THR A 12 18.48 5.36 -3.22
N VAL A 13 17.64 4.84 -2.32
CA VAL A 13 17.36 5.47 -1.02
C VAL A 13 18.60 5.32 -0.14
N LYS A 14 19.34 6.40 0.15
CA LYS A 14 20.55 6.35 0.98
C LYS A 14 20.23 6.77 2.41
N LYS A 15 20.79 6.08 3.40
CA LYS A 15 20.65 6.43 4.82
C LYS A 15 21.08 7.87 5.12
N SER A 16 22.08 8.37 4.41
CA SER A 16 22.60 9.74 4.52
C SER A 16 21.59 10.83 4.20
N ASP A 17 20.51 10.49 3.49
CA ASP A 17 19.53 11.47 3.01
C ASP A 17 18.45 11.77 4.07
N TYR A 18 18.51 11.11 5.23
CA TYR A 18 17.50 11.15 6.28
C TYR A 18 18.10 11.48 7.63
N THR A 19 17.30 12.09 8.52
CA THR A 19 17.64 12.12 9.94
C THR A 19 17.59 10.69 10.52
N PRO A 20 18.29 10.41 11.64
CA PRO A 20 18.22 9.10 12.30
C PRO A 20 16.79 8.64 12.57
N GLU A 21 15.92 9.55 13.01
CA GLU A 21 14.52 9.28 13.34
C GLU A 21 13.69 8.98 12.09
N GLN A 22 13.91 9.74 11.01
CA GLN A 22 13.25 9.47 9.72
C GLN A 22 13.67 8.12 9.15
N TRP A 23 14.95 7.78 9.27
CA TRP A 23 15.46 6.49 8.83
C TRP A 23 14.85 5.34 9.64
N GLU A 24 14.84 5.46 10.97
CA GLU A 24 14.24 4.45 11.85
C GLU A 24 12.77 4.24 11.54
N ARG A 25 12.00 5.32 11.34
CA ARG A 25 10.59 5.25 10.95
C ARG A 25 10.40 4.55 9.60
N MET A 26 11.23 4.87 8.60
CA MET A 26 11.19 4.23 7.29
C MET A 26 11.47 2.72 7.38
N GLN A 27 12.48 2.32 8.17
CA GLN A 27 12.82 0.92 8.38
C GLN A 27 11.68 0.18 9.08
N LYS A 28 11.12 0.76 10.15
CA LYS A 28 9.99 0.20 10.89
C LYS A 28 8.78 -0.04 9.98
N LEU A 29 8.45 0.94 9.15
CA LEU A 29 7.36 0.81 8.19
C LEU A 29 7.65 -0.31 7.18
N ARG A 30 8.82 -0.29 6.54
CA ARG A 30 9.19 -1.31 5.54
C ARG A 30 9.14 -2.72 6.13
N ASP A 31 9.70 -2.91 7.32
CA ASP A 31 9.72 -4.22 7.96
C ASP A 31 8.29 -4.70 8.30
N SER A 32 7.36 -3.78 8.60
CA SER A 32 5.94 -4.12 8.78
C SER A 32 5.23 -4.47 7.47
N GLU A 33 5.50 -3.73 6.40
CA GLU A 33 4.95 -4.01 5.07
C GLU A 33 5.44 -5.35 4.54
N GLU A 34 6.73 -5.67 4.70
CA GLU A 34 7.31 -6.95 4.29
C GLU A 34 6.70 -8.14 5.04
N ARG A 35 6.47 -8.02 6.36
CA ARG A 35 5.79 -9.06 7.14
C ARG A 35 4.34 -9.26 6.68
N ALA A 36 3.61 -8.17 6.49
CA ALA A 36 2.23 -8.22 6.02
C ALA A 36 2.13 -8.81 4.61
N GLU A 37 3.00 -8.40 3.69
CA GLU A 37 3.04 -8.93 2.33
C GLU A 37 3.38 -10.43 2.34
N ALA A 38 4.32 -10.87 3.18
CA ALA A 38 4.66 -12.30 3.30
C ALA A 38 3.46 -13.13 3.79
N GLN A 39 2.74 -12.66 4.82
CA GLN A 39 1.55 -13.34 5.34
C GLN A 39 0.42 -13.37 4.30
N LEU A 40 0.11 -12.23 3.68
CA LEU A 40 -0.92 -12.13 2.65
C LEU A 40 -0.56 -12.94 1.40
N SER A 41 0.72 -13.05 1.06
CA SER A 41 1.19 -13.84 -0.08
C SER A 41 0.90 -15.33 0.08
N GLN A 42 0.93 -15.84 1.31
CA GLN A 42 0.56 -17.22 1.60
C GLN A 42 -0.94 -17.49 1.35
N LEU A 43 -1.78 -16.46 1.50
CA LEU A 43 -3.24 -16.58 1.35
C LEU A 43 -3.71 -16.31 -0.08
N TYR A 44 -3.15 -15.29 -0.73
CA TYR A 44 -3.68 -14.74 -1.99
C TYR A 44 -2.68 -14.74 -3.14
N GLY A 45 -1.45 -15.19 -2.89
CA GLY A 45 -0.34 -15.09 -3.83
C GLY A 45 0.28 -13.69 -3.84
N ARG A 46 1.58 -13.65 -4.23
CA ARG A 46 2.42 -12.45 -4.13
C ARG A 46 1.81 -11.21 -4.77
N ARG A 47 1.32 -11.33 -6.01
CA ARG A 47 0.77 -10.19 -6.77
C ARG A 47 -0.40 -9.53 -6.03
N VAL A 48 -1.32 -10.34 -5.48
CA VAL A 48 -2.49 -9.82 -4.77
C VAL A 48 -2.07 -9.21 -3.43
N ALA A 49 -1.14 -9.84 -2.72
CA ALA A 49 -0.58 -9.31 -1.47
C ALA A 49 0.04 -7.91 -1.65
N THR A 50 0.88 -7.73 -2.67
CA THR A 50 1.47 -6.41 -2.99
C THR A 50 0.39 -5.35 -3.21
N VAL A 51 -0.68 -5.69 -3.95
CA VAL A 51 -1.80 -4.77 -4.22
C VAL A 51 -2.56 -4.41 -2.94
N ILE A 52 -2.77 -5.38 -2.04
CA ILE A 52 -3.44 -5.15 -0.76
C ILE A 52 -2.63 -4.18 0.10
N VAL A 53 -1.34 -4.47 0.31
CA VAL A 53 -0.45 -3.64 1.14
C VAL A 53 -0.41 -2.22 0.62
N PHE A 54 -0.15 -2.06 -0.69
CA PHE A 54 -0.11 -0.74 -1.32
C PHE A 54 -1.42 0.03 -1.17
N ASN A 55 -2.57 -0.60 -1.45
CA ASN A 55 -3.85 0.08 -1.39
C ASN A 55 -4.24 0.49 0.05
N ILE A 56 -3.89 -0.29 1.06
CA ILE A 56 -4.13 0.07 2.46
C ILE A 56 -3.32 1.31 2.84
N MET A 57 -2.02 1.29 2.56
CA MET A 57 -1.12 2.42 2.88
C MET A 57 -1.50 3.69 2.12
N ALA A 58 -1.86 3.56 0.84
CA ALA A 58 -2.34 4.68 0.04
C ALA A 58 -3.67 5.24 0.55
N THR A 59 -4.63 4.37 0.90
CA THR A 59 -5.95 4.78 1.43
C THR A 59 -5.80 5.46 2.78
N TYR A 60 -4.93 4.95 3.66
CA TYR A 60 -4.60 5.58 4.92
C TYR A 60 -4.06 6.99 4.73
N LYS A 61 -3.04 7.15 3.86
CA LYS A 61 -2.44 8.44 3.57
C LYS A 61 -3.47 9.45 3.07
N ASN A 62 -4.34 9.03 2.16
CA ASN A 62 -5.37 9.91 1.61
C ASN A 62 -6.44 10.29 2.65
N THR A 63 -6.75 9.38 3.58
CA THR A 63 -7.75 9.62 4.64
C THR A 63 -7.23 10.54 5.74
N PHE A 64 -6.00 10.32 6.21
CA PHE A 64 -5.45 11.02 7.38
C PHE A 64 -4.43 12.11 7.04
N ASN A 65 -4.13 12.30 5.75
CA ASN A 65 -3.13 13.25 5.26
C ASN A 65 -1.73 13.08 5.92
N ARG A 66 -1.40 11.86 6.33
CA ARG A 66 -0.12 11.48 6.93
C ARG A 66 0.23 10.04 6.61
N PHE A 67 1.50 9.68 6.71
CA PHE A 67 1.93 8.29 6.64
C PHE A 67 1.67 7.59 7.98
N ALA A 68 1.32 6.31 7.92
CA ALA A 68 1.33 5.42 9.09
C ALA A 68 2.77 5.00 9.40
N ASP A 69 3.05 4.67 10.66
CA ASP A 69 4.34 4.16 11.10
C ASP A 69 4.48 2.67 10.83
N THR A 70 3.36 1.95 10.75
CA THR A 70 3.32 0.53 10.38
C THR A 70 2.07 0.20 9.55
N TYR A 71 2.12 -0.94 8.87
CA TYR A 71 0.97 -1.50 8.18
C TYR A 71 -0.21 -1.78 9.13
N GLU A 72 0.06 -2.27 10.33
CA GLU A 72 -0.95 -2.57 11.35
C GLU A 72 -1.65 -1.29 11.82
N GLU A 73 -0.91 -0.20 12.07
CA GLU A 73 -1.51 1.11 12.38
C GLU A 73 -2.42 1.58 11.23
N ALA A 74 -2.00 1.34 9.98
CA ALA A 74 -2.82 1.70 8.83
C ALA A 74 -4.14 0.91 8.78
N CYS A 75 -4.08 -0.39 9.08
CA CYS A 75 -5.27 -1.24 9.16
C CYS A 75 -6.21 -0.80 10.29
N ASP A 76 -5.67 -0.57 11.48
CA ASP A 76 -6.45 -0.18 12.66
C ASP A 76 -7.11 1.19 12.46
N GLY A 77 -6.36 2.16 11.94
CA GLY A 77 -6.88 3.50 11.69
C GLY A 77 -7.96 3.56 10.61
N LEU A 78 -7.85 2.75 9.55
CA LEU A 78 -8.90 2.64 8.53
C LEU A 78 -10.13 1.87 9.02
N GLY A 79 -9.93 0.94 9.96
CA GLY A 79 -10.97 0.07 10.48
C GLY A 79 -11.35 -1.07 9.52
N ILE A 80 -11.97 -2.09 10.11
CA ILE A 80 -12.19 -3.39 9.47
C ILE A 80 -13.00 -3.34 8.17
N LEU A 81 -13.99 -2.46 8.07
CA LEU A 81 -14.86 -2.39 6.89
C LEU A 81 -14.10 -1.89 5.66
N ILE A 82 -13.25 -0.86 5.83
CA ILE A 82 -12.45 -0.31 4.72
C ILE A 82 -11.37 -1.31 4.33
N VAL A 83 -10.66 -1.90 5.31
CA VAL A 83 -9.63 -2.91 5.07
C VAL A 83 -10.21 -4.11 4.30
N ASN A 84 -11.35 -4.65 4.75
CA ASN A 84 -11.99 -5.79 4.08
C ASN A 84 -12.47 -5.44 2.67
N ASN A 85 -12.94 -4.21 2.44
CA ASN A 85 -13.29 -3.77 1.09
C ASN A 85 -12.07 -3.75 0.17
N ILE A 86 -10.93 -3.22 0.64
CA ILE A 86 -9.67 -3.21 -0.13
C ILE A 86 -9.23 -4.63 -0.46
N ILE A 87 -9.21 -5.53 0.53
CA ILE A 87 -8.83 -6.94 0.34
C ILE A 87 -9.76 -7.61 -0.68
N SER A 88 -11.06 -7.49 -0.49
CA SER A 88 -12.05 -8.10 -1.39
C SER A 88 -11.88 -7.63 -2.82
N ARG A 89 -11.63 -6.34 -3.04
CA ARG A 89 -11.41 -5.80 -4.39
C ARG A 89 -10.12 -6.32 -5.01
N ALA A 90 -9.03 -6.34 -4.26
CA ALA A 90 -7.74 -6.85 -4.74
C ALA A 90 -7.83 -8.34 -5.14
N VAL A 91 -8.47 -9.16 -4.30
CA VAL A 91 -8.68 -10.59 -4.56
C VAL A 91 -9.52 -10.83 -5.82
N ASN A 92 -10.53 -9.98 -6.07
CA ASN A 92 -11.40 -10.09 -7.24
C ASN A 92 -10.87 -9.35 -8.48
N GLY A 93 -9.65 -8.81 -8.44
CA GLY A 93 -9.06 -8.06 -9.57
C GLY A 93 -9.81 -6.75 -9.89
N LEU A 94 -10.58 -6.22 -8.94
CA LEU A 94 -11.30 -4.96 -9.10
C LEU A 94 -10.37 -3.77 -8.86
N PRO A 95 -10.58 -2.64 -9.55
CA PRO A 95 -9.79 -1.44 -9.34
C PRO A 95 -9.92 -0.93 -7.90
N ALA A 96 -8.96 -0.14 -7.42
CA ALA A 96 -9.11 0.56 -6.14
C ALA A 96 -10.35 1.49 -6.18
N GLN A 97 -11.00 1.72 -5.04
CA GLN A 97 -12.27 2.45 -4.98
C GLN A 97 -12.19 3.85 -5.61
N GLY A 98 -11.10 4.58 -5.38
CA GLY A 98 -10.88 5.90 -5.98
C GLY A 98 -10.73 5.86 -7.51
N VAL A 99 -10.18 4.77 -8.05
CA VAL A 99 -10.03 4.57 -9.51
C VAL A 99 -11.37 4.23 -10.14
N GLU A 100 -12.13 3.30 -9.55
CA GLU A 100 -13.46 2.94 -10.04
C GLU A 100 -14.38 4.15 -10.12
N ARG A 101 -14.39 4.99 -9.08
CA ARG A 101 -15.22 6.19 -9.06
C ARG A 101 -14.90 7.12 -10.23
N ARG A 102 -13.61 7.34 -10.50
CA ARG A 102 -13.14 8.18 -11.61
C ARG A 102 -13.52 7.57 -12.97
N GLU A 103 -13.38 6.27 -13.13
CA GLU A 103 -13.78 5.58 -14.37
C GLU A 103 -15.27 5.70 -14.63
N ARG A 104 -16.11 5.51 -13.59
CA ARG A 104 -17.56 5.70 -13.69
C ARG A 104 -17.94 7.13 -14.06
N GLU A 105 -17.30 8.12 -13.45
CA GLU A 105 -17.52 9.54 -13.77
C GLU A 105 -17.11 9.85 -15.22
N ASN A 106 -15.98 9.31 -15.69
CA ASN A 106 -15.54 9.47 -17.07
C ASN A 106 -16.52 8.84 -18.08
N ILE A 107 -16.99 7.61 -17.82
CA ILE A 107 -17.97 6.94 -18.68
C ILE A 107 -19.28 7.75 -18.72
N ARG A 108 -19.75 8.25 -17.57
CA ARG A 108 -20.96 9.09 -17.51
C ARG A 108 -20.83 10.36 -18.35
N ASN A 109 -19.65 10.97 -18.36
CA ASN A 109 -19.40 12.18 -19.14
C ASN A 109 -19.29 11.95 -20.66
N LEU A 110 -19.11 10.69 -21.09
CA LEU A 110 -19.01 10.30 -22.50
C LEU A 110 -20.38 9.94 -23.12
N LEU A 111 -21.42 9.74 -22.32
CA LEU A 111 -22.76 9.42 -22.81
C LEU A 111 -23.51 10.73 -23.17
N PRO A 112 -24.20 10.79 -24.33
CA PRO A 112 -25.05 11.93 -24.67
C PRO A 112 -26.20 12.03 -23.66
N ARG A 113 -26.51 13.27 -23.26
CA ARG A 113 -27.57 13.59 -22.29
C ARG A 113 -28.96 13.35 -22.87
#